data_AF-Q0HSE5-F1
#
_entry.id   AF-Q0HSE5-F1
#
_cell.length_a   1.000
_cell.length_b   1.000
_cell.length_c   1.000
_cell.angle_alpha   90.00
_cell.angle_beta   90.00
_cell.angle_gamma   90.00
#
_symmetry.space_group_name_H-M   'P 1'
#
loop_
_entity.id
_entity.type
_entity.pdbx_description
1 polymer ?
#
loop_
_entity_poly.entity_id
_entity_poly.type
_entity_poly.pdbx_seq_one_letter_code
_entity_poly.pdbx_strand_id
1 'polypeptide(L)'
;MPLNSSPMACHDIKTAVGIAVMLYTFLIILAVLALLSIIFEEVTHLNKAKTTLFFGCISWVALFMAARDANHEKLVAHQLNENLLEIATLWLFLMSTMTFVAYLNAKGMIQIMVQKLFPQKVSVRLLMIQVALFALILSAFCDNVTATLVSLGLLTTFKLEKQMRRRMAVLIIFAVNSGGVALITGDVTTLMIFLGGHVHISELLMLFIPSAVSVILLATLFSLKAEGVVSTTPIKHSYQTVDLLIALVFFCTILMTMLLNILFGIPPVLTFLTGLSIMFLIGHTTRSDKEEIKILEYIRQVEYDTLLFFLGILLLVGMLKEIGTLDMLTEAYSLFNPNISNFVTGVGSALIDNVPLTAALLKAEPVLNTPEWLGLTYSVGVGGSLLVIGSAAGIVAMSKVKELTFVSYLKYVPALFLCYSVGYALTLFLAYNFFA
;
A
#
# COMPACT_ATOMS: atom_id res chain seq x y z
N MET A 1 -7.31 -62.73 -24.28
CA MET A 1 -6.08 -61.95 -24.12
C MET A 1 -6.25 -61.07 -22.89
N PRO A 2 -5.47 -61.25 -21.81
CA PRO A 2 -5.55 -60.35 -20.67
C PRO A 2 -4.89 -59.01 -21.03
N LEU A 3 -5.54 -57.91 -20.64
CA LEU A 3 -5.04 -56.55 -20.72
C LEU A 3 -3.77 -56.44 -19.87
N ASN A 4 -2.64 -56.30 -20.56
CA ASN A 4 -1.33 -56.09 -19.95
C ASN A 4 -1.19 -54.61 -19.61
N SER A 5 -1.73 -54.16 -18.46
CA SER A 5 -1.41 -52.85 -17.90
C SER A 5 0.03 -52.89 -17.38
N SER A 6 0.95 -52.29 -18.12
CA SER A 6 2.40 -52.38 -17.87
C SER A 6 2.81 -51.67 -16.56
N PRO A 7 3.65 -52.29 -15.71
CA PRO A 7 4.17 -51.67 -14.49
C PRO A 7 5.08 -50.44 -14.73
N MET A 8 5.59 -50.26 -15.96
CA MET A 8 6.37 -49.07 -16.36
C MET A 8 5.54 -47.77 -16.32
N ALA A 9 4.28 -47.80 -16.80
CA ALA A 9 3.44 -46.60 -16.79
C ALA A 9 3.13 -46.10 -15.37
N CYS A 10 3.00 -47.02 -14.40
CA CYS A 10 2.77 -46.69 -12.99
C CYS A 10 4.03 -46.12 -12.30
N HIS A 11 5.23 -46.55 -12.72
CA HIS A 11 6.50 -46.02 -12.23
C HIS A 11 6.77 -44.59 -12.75
N ASP A 12 6.51 -44.33 -14.03
CA ASP A 12 6.70 -43.00 -14.64
C ASP A 12 5.75 -41.96 -14.06
N ILE A 13 4.50 -42.32 -13.78
CA ILE A 13 3.52 -41.45 -13.13
C ILE A 13 3.97 -41.10 -11.69
N LYS A 14 4.40 -42.09 -10.89
CA LYS A 14 4.89 -41.83 -9.53
C LYS A 14 6.13 -40.93 -9.50
N THR A 15 7.01 -41.10 -10.49
CA THR A 15 8.23 -40.29 -10.61
C THR A 15 7.91 -38.86 -11.04
N ALA A 16 6.97 -38.67 -11.98
CA ALA A 16 6.49 -37.36 -12.40
C ALA A 16 5.79 -36.61 -11.24
N VAL A 17 4.91 -37.29 -10.50
CA VAL A 17 4.24 -36.72 -9.31
C VAL A 17 5.26 -36.36 -8.23
N GLY A 18 6.26 -37.21 -7.97
CA GLY A 18 7.32 -36.92 -7.00
C GLY A 18 8.12 -35.67 -7.34
N ILE A 19 8.46 -35.47 -8.62
CA ILE A 19 9.21 -34.30 -9.07
C ILE A 19 8.35 -33.01 -9.00
N ALA A 20 7.06 -33.10 -9.33
CA ALA A 20 6.14 -31.97 -9.17
C ALA A 20 6.00 -31.55 -7.69
N VAL A 21 5.85 -32.52 -6.77
CA VAL A 21 5.77 -32.26 -5.32
C VAL A 21 7.06 -31.62 -4.81
N MET A 22 8.23 -32.09 -5.26
CA MET A 22 9.52 -31.48 -4.88
C MET A 22 9.64 -30.03 -5.37
N LEU A 23 9.22 -29.76 -6.60
CA LEU A 23 9.21 -28.41 -7.17
C LEU A 23 8.28 -27.48 -6.37
N TYR A 24 7.04 -27.90 -6.11
CA TYR A 24 6.07 -27.07 -5.39
C TYR A 24 6.55 -26.79 -3.96
N THR A 25 7.08 -27.81 -3.28
CA THR A 25 7.66 -27.65 -1.94
C THR A 25 8.82 -26.65 -1.97
N PHE A 26 9.72 -26.76 -2.95
CA PHE A 26 10.83 -25.82 -3.13
C PHE A 26 10.33 -24.38 -3.34
N LEU A 27 9.34 -24.20 -4.21
CA LEU A 27 8.76 -22.89 -4.51
C LEU A 27 8.06 -22.25 -3.31
N ILE A 28 7.32 -23.04 -2.53
CA ILE A 28 6.71 -22.59 -1.26
C ILE A 28 7.79 -22.18 -0.26
N ILE A 29 8.89 -22.94 -0.14
CA ILE A 29 10.01 -22.57 0.73
C ILE A 29 10.59 -21.21 0.31
N LEU A 30 10.76 -20.95 -0.99
CA LEU A 30 11.24 -19.64 -1.47
C LEU A 30 10.29 -18.51 -1.07
N ALA A 31 8.97 -18.71 -1.20
CA ALA A 31 7.97 -17.72 -0.80
C ALA A 31 7.99 -17.46 0.72
N VAL A 32 8.11 -18.51 1.54
CA VAL A 32 8.24 -18.38 3.00
C VAL A 32 9.54 -17.64 3.37
N LEU A 33 10.66 -17.98 2.74
CA LEU A 33 11.94 -17.28 2.97
C LEU A 33 11.87 -15.81 2.58
N ALA A 34 11.20 -15.48 1.48
CA ALA A 34 10.95 -14.11 1.09
C ALA A 34 10.12 -13.38 2.15
N LEU A 35 9.02 -13.95 2.62
CA LEU A 35 8.19 -13.35 3.67
C LEU A 35 8.96 -13.15 4.98
N LEU A 36 9.74 -14.14 5.41
CA LEU A 36 10.60 -14.02 6.59
C LEU A 36 11.65 -12.92 6.42
N SER A 37 12.22 -12.76 5.22
CA SER A 37 13.19 -11.68 4.94
C SER A 37 12.59 -10.28 5.07
N ILE A 38 11.30 -10.11 4.74
CA ILE A 38 10.57 -8.85 4.95
C ILE A 38 10.43 -8.59 6.46
N ILE A 39 9.96 -9.58 7.22
CA ILE A 39 9.74 -9.46 8.67
C ILE A 39 11.05 -9.17 9.41
N PHE A 40 12.14 -9.82 9.02
CA PHE A 40 13.45 -9.70 9.66
C PHE A 40 14.38 -8.67 8.98
N GLU A 41 13.89 -7.81 8.09
CA GLU A 41 14.70 -6.77 7.44
C GLU A 41 15.43 -5.88 8.47
N GLU A 42 14.74 -5.46 9.53
CA GLU A 42 15.34 -4.62 10.59
C GLU A 42 16.49 -5.31 11.35
N VAL A 43 16.45 -6.65 11.43
CA VAL A 43 17.45 -7.46 12.13
C VAL A 43 18.61 -7.85 11.20
N THR A 44 18.29 -8.22 9.97
CA THR A 44 19.27 -8.72 8.98
C THR A 44 19.95 -7.60 8.22
N HIS A 45 19.35 -6.39 8.19
CA HIS A 45 19.76 -5.26 7.35
C HIS A 45 19.80 -5.56 5.85
N LEU A 46 19.18 -6.68 5.41
CA LEU A 46 19.04 -7.02 4.01
C LEU A 46 17.78 -6.33 3.47
N ASN A 47 17.97 -5.44 2.50
CA ASN A 47 16.89 -4.69 1.88
C ASN A 47 15.83 -5.64 1.28
N LYS A 48 14.58 -5.49 1.73
CA LYS A 48 13.47 -6.37 1.35
C LYS A 48 13.16 -6.36 -0.15
N ALA A 49 13.40 -5.26 -0.85
CA ALA A 49 13.17 -5.18 -2.29
C ALA A 49 14.10 -6.12 -3.04
N LYS A 50 15.37 -6.21 -2.60
CA LYS A 50 16.38 -7.07 -3.21
C LYS A 50 16.07 -8.55 -2.96
N THR A 51 15.70 -8.90 -1.73
CA THR A 51 15.41 -10.30 -1.36
C THR A 51 14.15 -10.81 -2.02
N THR A 52 13.05 -10.04 -1.99
CA THR A 52 11.79 -10.43 -2.65
C THR A 52 11.93 -10.56 -4.16
N LEU A 53 12.63 -9.62 -4.82
CA LEU A 53 12.91 -9.71 -6.25
C LEU A 53 13.75 -10.95 -6.59
N PHE A 54 14.79 -11.22 -5.81
CA PHE A 54 15.65 -12.39 -6.00
C PHE A 54 14.85 -13.69 -5.92
N PHE A 55 14.07 -13.88 -4.86
CA PHE A 55 13.25 -15.08 -4.69
C PHE A 55 12.16 -15.18 -5.76
N GLY A 56 11.46 -14.09 -6.07
CA GLY A 56 10.43 -14.06 -7.12
C GLY A 56 10.99 -14.46 -8.48
N CYS A 57 12.13 -13.91 -8.90
CA CYS A 57 12.77 -14.29 -10.16
C CYS A 57 13.20 -15.76 -10.19
N ILE A 58 13.82 -16.26 -9.11
CA ILE A 58 14.22 -17.67 -9.03
C ILE A 58 13.01 -18.60 -9.12
N SER A 59 11.89 -18.24 -8.50
CA SER A 59 10.67 -19.03 -8.55
C SER A 59 10.15 -19.20 -9.99
N TRP A 60 10.13 -18.14 -10.79
CA TRP A 60 9.73 -18.23 -12.20
C TRP A 60 10.77 -18.98 -13.04
N VAL A 61 12.07 -18.76 -12.83
CA VAL A 61 13.13 -19.53 -13.51
C VAL A 61 12.98 -21.03 -13.23
N ALA A 62 12.71 -21.41 -11.98
CA ALA A 62 12.49 -22.80 -11.60
C ALA A 62 11.23 -23.40 -12.28
N LEU A 63 10.15 -22.63 -12.44
CA LEU A 63 8.97 -23.07 -13.20
C LEU A 63 9.29 -23.32 -14.68
N PHE A 64 10.03 -22.42 -15.32
CA PHE A 64 10.46 -22.62 -16.72
C PHE A 64 11.38 -23.82 -16.87
N MET A 65 12.34 -24.00 -15.97
CA MET A 65 13.24 -25.17 -15.97
C MET A 65 12.49 -26.49 -15.76
N ALA A 66 11.36 -26.46 -15.06
CA ALA A 66 10.54 -27.64 -14.81
C ALA A 66 9.56 -27.95 -15.96
N ALA A 67 9.33 -27.02 -16.89
CA ALA A 67 8.49 -27.25 -18.06
C ALA A 67 9.15 -28.32 -18.96
N ARG A 68 8.47 -29.45 -19.14
CA ARG A 68 9.03 -30.63 -19.83
C ARG A 68 8.70 -30.73 -21.31
N ASP A 69 7.73 -29.94 -21.77
CA ASP A 69 7.32 -29.90 -23.17
C ASP A 69 6.96 -28.47 -23.60
N ALA A 70 6.87 -28.29 -24.93
CA ALA A 70 6.61 -26.99 -25.54
C ALA A 70 5.20 -26.43 -25.20
N ASN A 71 4.26 -27.25 -24.74
CA ASN A 71 2.93 -26.78 -24.35
C ASN A 71 2.97 -26.19 -22.94
N HIS A 72 3.63 -26.86 -21.99
CA HIS A 72 3.84 -26.36 -20.63
C HIS A 72 4.71 -25.11 -20.63
N GLU A 73 5.75 -25.06 -21.47
CA GLU A 73 6.58 -23.84 -21.62
C GLU A 73 5.72 -22.64 -22.07
N LYS A 74 4.85 -22.83 -23.06
CA LYS A 74 3.92 -21.79 -23.53
C LYS A 74 2.92 -21.37 -22.45
N LEU A 75 2.43 -22.33 -21.65
CA LEU A 75 1.52 -22.04 -20.55
C LEU A 75 2.19 -21.16 -19.49
N VAL A 76 3.38 -21.56 -19.02
CA VAL A 76 4.17 -20.80 -18.03
C VAL A 76 4.53 -19.41 -18.59
N ALA A 77 4.86 -19.32 -19.88
CA ALA A 77 5.14 -18.03 -20.53
C ALA A 77 3.90 -17.13 -20.62
N HIS A 78 2.74 -17.67 -20.96
CA HIS A 78 1.49 -16.90 -21.00
C HIS A 78 1.13 -16.38 -19.61
N GLN A 79 1.20 -17.25 -18.60
CA GLN A 79 0.99 -16.94 -17.19
C GLN A 79 1.93 -15.85 -16.65
N LEU A 80 3.23 -15.95 -16.96
CA LEU A 80 4.19 -14.92 -16.63
C LEU A 80 3.83 -13.59 -17.31
N ASN A 81 3.43 -13.60 -18.58
CA ASN A 81 3.06 -12.38 -19.31
C ASN A 81 1.84 -11.68 -18.69
N GLU A 82 0.80 -12.43 -18.32
CA GLU A 82 -0.36 -11.88 -17.62
C GLU A 82 0.07 -11.23 -16.29
N ASN A 83 0.89 -11.93 -15.50
CA ASN A 83 1.40 -11.40 -14.23
C ASN A 83 2.27 -10.15 -14.44
N LEU A 84 3.15 -10.16 -15.45
CA LEU A 84 3.99 -9.00 -15.78
C LEU A 84 3.18 -7.82 -16.28
N LEU A 85 2.08 -8.03 -17.00
CA LEU A 85 1.21 -6.95 -17.47
C LEU A 85 0.51 -6.24 -16.30
N GLU A 86 -0.02 -7.01 -15.34
CA GLU A 86 -0.58 -6.46 -14.11
C GLU A 86 0.48 -5.65 -13.34
N ILE A 87 1.67 -6.24 -13.16
CA ILE A 87 2.78 -5.60 -12.45
C ILE A 87 3.19 -4.31 -13.17
N ALA A 88 3.36 -4.34 -14.49
CA ALA A 88 3.79 -3.19 -15.28
C ALA A 88 2.76 -2.05 -15.21
N THR A 89 1.46 -2.38 -15.24
CA THR A 89 0.38 -1.39 -15.12
C THR A 89 0.43 -0.68 -13.78
N LEU A 90 0.56 -1.44 -12.69
CA LEU A 90 0.71 -0.90 -11.33
C LEU A 90 2.01 -0.10 -11.20
N TRP A 91 3.13 -0.63 -11.71
CA TRP A 91 4.45 0.00 -11.62
C TRP A 91 4.48 1.36 -12.34
N LEU A 92 3.93 1.45 -13.55
CA LEU A 92 3.86 2.68 -14.33
C LEU A 92 2.97 3.73 -13.65
N PHE A 93 1.83 3.31 -13.09
CA PHE A 93 0.96 4.20 -12.33
C PHE A 93 1.71 4.75 -11.11
N LEU A 94 2.26 3.86 -10.27
CA LEU A 94 2.94 4.23 -9.03
C LEU A 94 4.13 5.14 -9.27
N MET A 95 4.99 4.78 -10.22
CA MET A 95 6.15 5.59 -10.62
C MET A 95 5.74 7.03 -10.97
N SER A 96 4.63 7.18 -11.69
CA SER A 96 4.08 8.50 -12.03
C SER A 96 3.56 9.26 -10.82
N THR A 97 2.72 8.66 -9.97
CA THR A 97 2.19 9.29 -8.74
C THR A 97 3.31 9.68 -7.78
N MET A 98 4.20 8.74 -7.46
CA MET A 98 5.30 8.91 -6.50
C MET A 98 6.25 10.01 -6.96
N THR A 99 6.46 10.15 -8.27
CA THR A 99 7.27 11.24 -8.84
C THR A 99 6.73 12.62 -8.47
N PHE A 100 5.42 12.86 -8.66
CA PHE A 100 4.80 14.13 -8.30
C PHE A 100 4.97 14.43 -6.81
N VAL A 101 4.71 13.42 -5.98
CA VAL A 101 4.72 13.52 -4.54
C VAL A 101 6.14 13.80 -4.02
N ALA A 102 7.13 13.06 -4.52
CA ALA A 102 8.55 13.26 -4.20
C ALA A 102 9.02 14.67 -4.59
N TYR A 103 8.62 15.16 -5.76
CA TYR A 103 8.95 16.52 -6.20
C TYR A 103 8.37 17.58 -5.26
N LEU A 104 7.07 17.51 -4.93
CA LEU A 104 6.40 18.48 -4.07
C LEU A 104 6.98 18.48 -2.65
N ASN A 105 7.35 17.30 -2.13
CA ASN A 105 8.01 17.18 -0.84
C ASN A 105 9.42 17.79 -0.86
N ALA A 106 10.23 17.50 -1.88
CA ALA A 106 11.59 18.03 -2.01
C ALA A 106 11.63 19.56 -2.11
N LYS A 107 10.60 20.18 -2.68
CA LYS A 107 10.46 21.64 -2.77
C LYS A 107 9.89 22.30 -1.52
N GLY A 108 9.54 21.53 -0.50
CA GLY A 108 9.00 22.06 0.75
C GLY A 108 7.55 22.55 0.63
N MET A 109 6.86 22.24 -0.48
CA MET A 109 5.51 22.75 -0.74
C MET A 109 4.51 22.30 0.32
N ILE A 110 4.72 21.09 0.84
CA ILE A 110 3.81 20.53 1.82
C ILE A 110 3.96 21.21 3.19
N GLN A 111 5.20 21.51 3.60
CA GLN A 111 5.49 22.27 4.82
C GLN A 111 4.89 23.68 4.78
N ILE A 112 4.88 24.32 3.59
CA ILE A 112 4.22 25.62 3.39
C ILE A 112 2.70 25.51 3.53
N MET A 113 2.09 24.49 2.91
CA MET A 113 0.65 24.26 3.01
C MET A 113 0.23 24.11 4.46
N VAL A 114 1.01 23.36 5.22
CA VAL A 114 0.85 23.20 6.67
C VAL A 114 0.96 24.55 7.40
N GLN A 115 1.99 25.36 7.19
CA GLN A 115 2.11 26.64 7.92
C GLN A 115 0.97 27.61 7.64
N LYS A 116 0.34 27.52 6.46
CA LYS A 116 -0.88 28.27 6.14
C LYS A 116 -2.12 27.69 6.81
N LEU A 117 -2.20 26.36 6.97
CA LEU A 117 -3.35 25.66 7.56
C LEU A 117 -3.37 25.72 9.09
N PHE A 118 -2.20 25.80 9.74
CA PHE A 118 -2.10 25.69 11.20
C PHE A 118 -1.84 27.05 11.87
N PRO A 119 -2.64 27.46 12.87
CA PRO A 119 -2.43 28.71 13.57
C PRO A 119 -1.14 28.71 14.39
N GLN A 120 -0.52 29.88 14.56
CA GLN A 120 0.77 30.03 15.25
C GLN A 120 0.75 29.56 16.71
N LYS A 121 -0.42 29.58 17.36
CA LYS A 121 -0.67 29.03 18.69
C LYS A 121 -1.91 28.17 18.63
N VAL A 122 -1.80 26.92 19.09
CA VAL A 122 -2.89 25.96 19.05
C VAL A 122 -2.87 25.09 20.30
N SER A 123 -4.03 24.72 20.81
CA SER A 123 -4.11 23.73 21.90
C SER A 123 -3.65 22.37 21.39
N VAL A 124 -3.01 21.57 22.25
CA VAL A 124 -2.52 20.23 21.84
C VAL A 124 -3.67 19.34 21.34
N ARG A 125 -4.88 19.50 21.90
CA ARG A 125 -6.08 18.77 21.46
C ARG A 125 -6.47 19.14 20.03
N LEU A 126 -6.56 20.42 19.73
CA LEU A 126 -6.91 20.88 18.39
C LEU A 126 -5.82 20.51 17.39
N LEU A 127 -4.54 20.61 17.79
CA LEU A 127 -3.42 20.18 16.95
C LEU A 127 -3.53 18.71 16.57
N MET A 128 -3.87 17.82 17.51
CA MET A 128 -4.01 16.39 17.21
C MET A 128 -5.09 16.12 16.17
N ILE A 129 -6.25 16.77 16.29
CA ILE A 129 -7.33 16.62 15.31
C ILE A 129 -6.89 17.17 13.94
N GLN A 130 -6.28 18.35 13.92
CA GLN A 130 -5.81 18.96 12.67
C GLN A 130 -4.73 18.11 11.99
N VAL A 131 -3.77 17.56 12.73
CA VAL A 131 -2.73 16.68 12.18
C VAL A 131 -3.33 15.36 11.70
N ALA A 132 -4.29 14.78 12.43
CA ALA A 132 -4.95 13.56 12.02
C ALA A 132 -5.75 13.74 10.73
N LEU A 133 -6.55 14.81 10.63
CA LEU A 133 -7.29 15.14 9.41
C LEU A 133 -6.35 15.48 8.25
N PHE A 134 -5.27 16.21 8.53
CA PHE A 134 -4.25 16.49 7.53
C PHE A 134 -3.61 15.20 6.99
N ALA A 135 -3.21 14.28 7.87
CA ALA A 135 -2.61 13.00 7.49
C ALA A 135 -3.60 12.11 6.71
N LEU A 136 -4.86 12.05 7.15
CA LEU A 136 -5.94 11.34 6.46
C LEU A 136 -6.14 11.86 5.03
N ILE A 137 -6.30 13.19 4.88
CA ILE A 137 -6.54 13.80 3.57
C ILE A 137 -5.31 13.68 2.68
N LEU A 138 -4.11 13.94 3.23
CA LEU A 138 -2.87 13.84 2.47
C LEU A 138 -2.66 12.41 1.94
N SER A 139 -2.95 11.40 2.74
CA SER A 139 -2.77 10.00 2.34
C SER A 139 -3.79 9.49 1.34
N ALA A 140 -4.88 10.21 1.08
CA ALA A 140 -5.77 9.89 -0.04
C ALA A 140 -5.11 10.21 -1.40
N PHE A 141 -4.15 11.14 -1.41
CA PHE A 141 -3.49 11.61 -2.63
C PHE A 141 -2.03 11.16 -2.77
N CYS A 142 -1.38 10.90 -1.65
CA CYS A 142 0.02 10.50 -1.57
C CYS A 142 0.13 9.08 -1.02
N ASP A 143 1.20 8.39 -1.39
CA ASP A 143 1.54 7.09 -0.83
C ASP A 143 1.76 7.17 0.70
N ASN A 144 1.55 6.03 1.37
CA ASN A 144 1.65 5.92 2.82
C ASN A 144 3.01 6.38 3.39
N VAL A 145 4.12 6.14 2.68
CA VAL A 145 5.46 6.52 3.14
C VAL A 145 5.60 8.03 3.11
N THR A 146 5.25 8.67 1.99
CA THR A 146 5.36 10.13 1.88
C THR A 146 4.38 10.83 2.82
N ALA A 147 3.11 10.42 2.87
CA ALA A 147 2.13 11.02 3.77
C ALA A 147 2.58 10.94 5.23
N THR A 148 3.22 9.84 5.63
CA THR A 148 3.82 9.67 6.96
C THR A 148 5.00 10.62 7.17
N LEU A 149 5.99 10.65 6.27
CA LEU A 149 7.19 11.50 6.41
C LEU A 149 6.82 12.97 6.56
N VAL A 150 5.89 13.42 5.74
CA VAL A 150 5.40 14.80 5.74
C VAL A 150 4.67 15.11 7.04
N SER A 151 3.73 14.25 7.45
CA SER A 151 2.94 14.45 8.66
C SER A 151 3.79 14.39 9.93
N LEU A 152 4.82 13.54 9.96
CA LEU A 152 5.82 13.53 11.04
C LEU A 152 6.74 14.74 10.99
N GLY A 153 7.13 15.18 9.79
CA GLY A 153 7.88 16.42 9.58
C GLY A 153 7.16 17.63 10.17
N LEU A 154 5.84 17.68 10.03
CA LEU A 154 5.00 18.67 10.70
C LEU A 154 5.15 18.63 12.22
N LEU A 155 5.16 17.46 12.85
CA LEU A 155 5.34 17.38 14.31
C LEU A 155 6.65 18.01 14.80
N THR A 156 7.68 18.07 13.95
CA THR A 156 8.97 18.69 14.30
C THR A 156 8.92 20.22 14.35
N THR A 157 7.92 20.86 13.73
CA THR A 157 7.73 22.32 13.80
C THR A 157 7.14 22.78 15.13
N PHE A 158 6.66 21.83 15.94
CA PHE A 158 6.09 22.06 17.26
C PHE A 158 7.01 21.51 18.35
N LYS A 159 7.16 22.27 19.44
CA LYS A 159 7.86 21.80 20.64
C LYS A 159 6.95 20.85 21.42
N LEU A 160 7.07 19.55 21.15
CA LEU A 160 6.27 18.50 21.78
C LEU A 160 7.10 17.65 22.75
N GLU A 161 6.53 17.35 23.90
CA GLU A 161 7.08 16.34 24.81
C GLU A 161 7.17 14.97 24.15
N LYS A 162 8.14 14.16 24.58
CA LYS A 162 8.41 12.81 24.05
C LYS A 162 7.17 11.93 23.97
N GLN A 163 6.37 11.92 25.05
CA GLN A 163 5.16 11.10 25.12
C GLN A 163 4.08 11.58 24.15
N MET A 164 3.91 12.89 23.99
CA MET A 164 2.92 13.47 23.07
C MET A 164 3.32 13.21 21.62
N ARG A 165 4.60 13.46 21.27
CA ARG A 165 5.13 13.20 19.93
C ARG A 165 4.96 11.73 19.51
N ARG A 166 5.21 10.78 20.42
CA ARG A 166 4.93 9.36 20.19
C ARG A 166 3.44 9.10 19.93
N ARG A 167 2.55 9.65 20.77
CA ARG A 167 1.09 9.48 20.61
C ARG A 167 0.60 10.05 19.27
N MET A 168 1.11 11.21 18.87
CA MET A 168 0.79 11.82 17.57
C MET A 168 1.35 11.01 16.41
N ALA A 169 2.54 10.41 16.54
CA ALA A 169 3.09 9.52 15.51
C ALA A 169 2.19 8.29 15.29
N VAL A 170 1.68 7.67 16.37
CA VAL A 170 0.71 6.57 16.28
C VAL A 170 -0.58 7.00 15.58
N LEU A 171 -1.10 8.18 15.94
CA LEU A 171 -2.28 8.77 15.30
C LEU A 171 -2.05 9.03 13.80
N ILE A 172 -0.86 9.50 13.41
CA ILE A 172 -0.49 9.70 12.01
C ILE A 172 -0.47 8.36 11.26
N ILE A 173 0.15 7.31 11.80
CA ILE A 173 0.20 6.00 11.13
C ILE A 173 -1.22 5.49 10.87
N PHE A 174 -2.11 5.59 11.87
CA PHE A 174 -3.50 5.19 11.71
C PHE A 174 -4.25 6.06 10.71
N ALA A 175 -4.05 7.38 10.74
CA ALA A 175 -4.69 8.32 9.83
C ALA A 175 -4.23 8.16 8.38
N VAL A 176 -2.93 7.91 8.15
CA VAL A 176 -2.35 7.66 6.83
C VAL A 176 -2.98 6.41 6.22
N ASN A 177 -2.87 5.25 6.87
CA ASN A 177 -3.45 4.01 6.35
C ASN A 177 -4.98 4.10 6.18
N SER A 178 -5.68 4.83 7.05
CA SER A 178 -7.13 5.09 6.89
C SER A 178 -7.44 6.03 5.72
N GLY A 179 -6.57 6.99 5.41
CA GLY A 179 -6.77 7.91 4.29
C GLY A 179 -6.56 7.22 2.95
N GLY A 180 -5.57 6.33 2.88
CA GLY A 180 -5.19 5.61 1.66
C GLY A 180 -6.29 4.73 1.06
N VAL A 181 -7.24 4.22 1.86
CA VAL A 181 -8.28 3.31 1.35
C VAL A 181 -9.36 4.01 0.52
N ALA A 182 -9.47 5.34 0.58
CA ALA A 182 -10.56 6.05 -0.07
C ALA A 182 -10.34 6.33 -1.56
N LEU A 183 -9.08 6.45 -1.99
CA LEU A 183 -8.69 6.83 -3.35
C LEU A 183 -7.57 5.93 -3.87
N ILE A 184 -7.65 5.55 -5.15
CA ILE A 184 -6.66 4.70 -5.83
C ILE A 184 -5.24 5.28 -5.89
N THR A 185 -5.09 6.58 -5.63
CA THR A 185 -3.81 7.29 -5.59
C THR A 185 -3.11 7.18 -4.24
N GLY A 186 -3.85 6.87 -3.18
CA GLY A 186 -3.37 6.92 -1.81
C GLY A 186 -2.65 5.65 -1.37
N ASP A 187 -3.27 4.49 -1.56
CA ASP A 187 -2.69 3.21 -1.17
C ASP A 187 -2.59 2.22 -2.33
N VAL A 188 -1.46 1.51 -2.37
CA VAL A 188 -1.16 0.52 -3.40
C VAL A 188 -2.14 -0.64 -3.34
N THR A 189 -2.54 -1.05 -2.14
CA THR A 189 -3.53 -2.14 -1.97
C THR A 189 -4.88 -1.78 -2.58
N THR A 190 -5.31 -0.52 -2.43
CA THR A 190 -6.57 -0.02 -2.97
C THR A 190 -6.51 0.07 -4.49
N LEU A 191 -5.37 0.52 -5.04
CA LEU A 191 -5.11 0.46 -6.47
C LEU A 191 -5.18 -0.97 -7.01
N MET A 192 -4.57 -1.94 -6.31
CA MET A 192 -4.58 -3.34 -6.72
C MET A 192 -6.00 -3.92 -6.81
N ILE A 193 -6.83 -3.67 -5.79
CA ILE A 193 -8.23 -4.14 -5.78
C ILE A 193 -9.04 -3.48 -6.91
N PHE A 194 -8.82 -2.19 -7.15
CA PHE A 194 -9.44 -1.47 -8.26
C PHE A 194 -9.00 -2.02 -9.64
N LEU A 195 -7.70 -2.25 -9.85
CA LEU A 195 -7.18 -2.80 -11.10
C LEU A 195 -7.64 -4.24 -11.34
N GLY A 196 -7.92 -5.00 -10.27
CA GLY A 196 -8.59 -6.30 -10.34
C GLY A 196 -10.06 -6.24 -10.76
N GLY A 197 -10.65 -5.04 -10.88
CA GLY A 197 -12.03 -4.84 -11.34
C GLY A 197 -13.09 -5.15 -10.27
N HIS A 198 -12.70 -5.28 -9.00
CA HIS A 198 -13.62 -5.66 -7.93
C HIS A 198 -14.41 -4.49 -7.33
N VAL A 199 -13.92 -3.26 -7.51
CA VAL A 199 -14.53 -2.03 -7.00
C VAL A 199 -14.33 -0.89 -7.99
N HIS A 200 -15.25 0.06 -8.00
CA HIS A 200 -15.16 1.30 -8.77
C HIS A 200 -14.69 2.49 -7.91
N ILE A 201 -14.13 3.51 -8.55
CA ILE A 201 -13.67 4.74 -7.86
C ILE A 201 -14.80 5.37 -7.02
N SER A 202 -16.04 5.39 -7.54
CA SER A 202 -17.19 5.95 -6.83
C SER A 202 -17.53 5.19 -5.55
N GLU A 203 -17.33 3.87 -5.54
CA GLU A 203 -17.59 3.01 -4.39
C GLU A 203 -16.50 3.19 -3.33
N LEU A 204 -15.24 3.30 -3.75
CA LEU A 204 -14.10 3.58 -2.87
C LEU A 204 -14.24 4.91 -2.11
N LEU A 205 -14.80 5.94 -2.75
CA LEU A 205 -15.02 7.23 -2.09
C LEU A 205 -15.91 7.13 -0.85
N MET A 206 -16.80 6.15 -0.79
CA MET A 206 -17.60 5.90 0.41
C MET A 206 -16.70 5.62 1.62
N LEU A 207 -15.57 4.92 1.43
CA LEU A 207 -14.64 4.53 2.50
C LEU A 207 -14.01 5.74 3.20
N PHE A 208 -14.05 6.94 2.61
CA PHE A 208 -13.60 8.16 3.27
C PHE A 208 -14.39 8.44 4.55
N ILE A 209 -15.69 8.16 4.59
CA ILE A 209 -16.54 8.39 5.76
C ILE A 209 -16.14 7.48 6.94
N PRO A 210 -16.12 6.14 6.83
CA PRO A 210 -15.72 5.27 7.93
C PRO A 210 -14.28 5.52 8.36
N SER A 211 -13.37 5.80 7.42
CA SER A 211 -11.99 6.18 7.73
C SER A 211 -11.88 7.50 8.50
N ALA A 212 -12.62 8.54 8.11
CA ALA A 212 -12.63 9.80 8.84
C ALA A 212 -13.18 9.62 10.26
N VAL A 213 -14.26 8.84 10.42
CA VAL A 213 -14.86 8.55 11.72
C VAL A 213 -13.90 7.79 12.62
N SER A 214 -13.24 6.74 12.12
CA SER A 214 -12.28 5.97 12.91
C SER A 214 -11.07 6.80 13.34
N VAL A 215 -10.57 7.67 12.46
CA VAL A 215 -9.46 8.60 12.76
C VAL A 215 -9.85 9.66 13.78
N ILE A 216 -11.02 10.27 13.63
CA ILE A 216 -11.54 11.26 14.58
C ILE A 216 -11.77 10.62 15.94
N LEU A 217 -12.28 9.38 15.98
CA LEU A 217 -12.43 8.63 17.22
C LEU A 217 -11.08 8.44 17.92
N LEU A 218 -10.05 7.98 17.20
CA LEU A 218 -8.71 7.81 17.77
C LEU A 218 -8.12 9.14 18.25
N ALA A 219 -8.23 10.20 17.44
CA ALA A 219 -7.77 11.53 17.79
C ALA A 219 -8.46 12.03 19.08
N THR A 220 -9.77 11.79 19.21
CA THR A 220 -10.54 12.16 20.40
C THR A 220 -10.05 11.39 21.63
N LEU A 221 -9.93 10.07 21.54
CA LEU A 221 -9.42 9.22 22.63
C LEU A 221 -8.03 9.65 23.10
N PHE A 222 -7.16 10.00 22.16
CA PHE A 222 -5.80 10.46 22.43
C PHE A 222 -5.75 11.89 23.00
N SER A 223 -6.75 12.71 22.70
CA SER A 223 -6.88 14.10 23.14
C SER A 223 -7.41 14.29 24.57
N LEU A 224 -8.16 13.33 25.10
CA LEU A 224 -8.80 13.44 26.43
C LEU A 224 -7.80 13.76 27.57
N LYS A 225 -6.56 13.27 27.44
CA LYS A 225 -5.48 13.48 28.42
C LYS A 225 -4.42 14.48 27.96
N ALA A 226 -4.69 15.26 26.91
CA ALA A 226 -3.76 16.25 26.40
C ALA A 226 -4.13 17.64 26.92
N GLU A 227 -3.15 18.33 27.49
CA GLU A 227 -3.26 19.69 28.02
C GLU A 227 -2.13 20.56 27.46
N GLY A 228 -2.33 21.87 27.50
CA GLY A 228 -1.34 22.85 27.06
C GLY A 228 -1.56 23.42 25.65
N VAL A 229 -0.68 24.37 25.31
CA VAL A 229 -0.66 25.10 24.04
C VAL A 229 0.72 24.98 23.44
N VAL A 230 0.78 24.75 22.14
CA VAL A 230 2.02 24.69 21.39
C VAL A 230 2.08 25.84 20.40
N SER A 231 3.29 26.34 20.19
CA SER A 231 3.58 27.40 19.23
C SER A 231 4.43 26.87 18.09
N THR A 232 4.14 27.30 16.87
CA THR A 232 4.98 27.03 15.71
C THR A 232 6.20 27.95 15.70
N THR A 233 7.31 27.48 15.15
CA THR A 233 8.39 28.35 14.70
C THR A 233 8.20 28.66 13.22
N PRO A 234 8.05 29.94 12.81
CA PRO A 234 7.87 30.29 11.41
C PRO A 234 9.13 29.90 10.61
N ILE A 235 8.94 29.21 9.48
CA ILE A 235 10.03 28.90 8.54
C ILE A 235 9.84 29.80 7.32
N LYS A 236 10.84 30.62 6.98
CA LYS A 236 10.81 31.39 5.73
C LYS A 236 11.18 30.45 4.58
N HIS A 237 10.20 30.11 3.74
CA HIS A 237 10.46 29.49 2.44
C HIS A 237 9.95 30.37 1.30
N SER A 238 10.72 30.39 0.21
CA SER A 238 10.38 31.03 -1.06
C SER A 238 10.07 29.91 -2.05
N TYR A 239 8.90 29.95 -2.70
CA TYR A 239 8.53 29.05 -3.79
C TYR A 239 8.69 29.76 -5.13
N GLN A 240 8.90 28.98 -6.19
CA GLN A 240 8.85 29.49 -7.56
C GLN A 240 7.47 29.23 -8.17
N THR A 241 7.08 30.03 -9.17
CA THR A 241 5.81 29.86 -9.90
C THR A 241 5.65 28.45 -10.49
N VAL A 242 6.77 27.84 -10.89
CA VAL A 242 6.82 26.46 -11.43
C VAL A 242 6.34 25.43 -10.40
N ASP A 243 6.68 25.61 -9.12
CA ASP A 243 6.33 24.65 -8.08
C ASP A 243 4.80 24.64 -7.85
N LEU A 244 4.16 25.81 -7.98
CA LEU A 244 2.70 25.93 -7.96
C LEU A 244 2.05 25.33 -9.22
N LEU A 245 2.65 25.53 -10.39
CA LEU A 245 2.14 24.96 -11.63
C LEU A 245 2.17 23.43 -11.59
N ILE A 246 3.27 22.83 -11.10
CA ILE A 246 3.38 21.37 -10.95
C ILE A 246 2.38 20.84 -9.92
N ALA A 247 2.20 21.54 -8.79
CA ALA A 247 1.15 21.17 -7.84
C ALA A 247 -0.25 21.22 -8.47
N LEU A 248 -0.55 22.26 -9.25
CA LEU A 248 -1.81 22.37 -9.98
C LEU A 248 -2.00 21.21 -10.98
N VAL A 249 -0.96 20.88 -11.76
CA VAL A 249 -1.00 19.74 -12.68
C VAL A 249 -1.26 18.44 -11.94
N PHE A 250 -0.63 18.21 -10.77
CA PHE A 250 -0.87 17.01 -9.96
C PHE A 250 -2.33 16.90 -9.52
N PHE A 251 -2.90 17.97 -8.95
CA PHE A 251 -4.31 18.00 -8.54
C PHE A 251 -5.26 17.84 -9.74
N CYS A 252 -4.98 18.52 -10.85
CA CYS A 252 -5.75 18.33 -12.08
C CYS A 252 -5.66 16.88 -12.59
N THR A 253 -4.50 16.23 -12.47
CA THR A 253 -4.29 14.83 -12.88
C THR A 253 -5.13 13.88 -12.02
N ILE A 254 -5.17 14.07 -10.70
CA ILE A 254 -6.03 13.29 -9.79
C ILE A 254 -7.49 13.43 -10.18
N LEU A 255 -7.97 14.68 -10.33
CA LEU A 255 -9.37 14.96 -10.68
C LEU A 255 -9.73 14.38 -12.07
N MET A 256 -8.86 14.59 -13.06
CA MET A 256 -9.07 14.05 -14.41
C MET A 256 -9.01 12.53 -14.45
N THR A 257 -8.18 11.90 -13.62
CA THR A 257 -8.16 10.44 -13.50
C THR A 257 -9.52 9.90 -13.08
N MET A 258 -10.13 10.51 -12.07
CA MET A 258 -11.47 10.11 -11.62
C MET A 258 -12.53 10.39 -12.68
N LEU A 259 -12.54 11.61 -13.24
CA LEU A 259 -13.55 12.02 -14.22
C LEU A 259 -13.47 11.21 -15.52
N LEU A 260 -12.27 11.04 -16.08
CA LEU A 260 -12.06 10.33 -17.34
C LEU A 260 -12.27 8.82 -17.19
N ASN A 261 -11.99 8.26 -16.01
CA ASN A 261 -12.32 6.87 -15.72
C ASN A 261 -13.84 6.66 -15.68
N ILE A 262 -14.58 7.52 -14.96
CA ILE A 262 -16.04 7.40 -14.84
C ILE A 262 -16.76 7.67 -16.18
N LEU A 263 -16.34 8.69 -16.92
CA LEU A 263 -17.03 9.11 -18.14
C LEU A 263 -16.65 8.30 -19.39
N PHE A 264 -15.39 7.86 -19.48
CA PHE A 264 -14.85 7.24 -20.70
C PHE A 264 -14.17 5.88 -20.46
N GLY A 265 -14.10 5.39 -19.22
CA GLY A 265 -13.40 4.14 -18.90
C GLY A 265 -11.89 4.22 -19.06
N ILE A 266 -11.30 5.42 -19.11
CA ILE A 266 -9.86 5.56 -19.32
C ILE A 266 -9.10 4.96 -18.13
N PRO A 267 -8.10 4.07 -18.36
CA PRO A 267 -7.27 3.52 -17.31
C PRO A 267 -6.48 4.61 -16.56
N PRO A 268 -6.44 4.58 -15.21
CA PRO A 268 -5.72 5.58 -14.43
C PRO A 268 -4.23 5.73 -14.76
N VAL A 269 -3.60 4.64 -15.23
CA VAL A 269 -2.18 4.67 -15.65
C VAL A 269 -1.95 5.67 -16.79
N LEU A 270 -2.89 5.79 -17.75
CA LEU A 270 -2.72 6.71 -18.88
C LEU A 270 -2.87 8.17 -18.47
N THR A 271 -3.82 8.48 -17.59
CA THR A 271 -4.03 9.85 -17.11
C THR A 271 -2.87 10.32 -16.26
N PHE A 272 -2.32 9.45 -15.41
CA PHE A 272 -1.15 9.76 -14.60
C PHE A 272 0.12 9.95 -15.43
N LEU A 273 0.41 9.04 -16.37
CA LEU A 273 1.54 9.20 -17.30
C LEU A 273 1.42 10.48 -18.13
N THR A 274 0.20 10.85 -18.53
CA THR A 274 -0.05 12.13 -19.21
C THR A 274 0.30 13.31 -18.30
N GLY A 275 -0.18 13.30 -17.05
CA GLY A 275 0.18 14.32 -16.05
C GLY A 275 1.70 14.42 -15.86
N LEU A 276 2.39 13.28 -15.72
CA LEU A 276 3.84 13.21 -15.57
C LEU A 276 4.57 13.79 -16.79
N SER A 277 4.11 13.48 -18.00
CA SER A 277 4.67 14.05 -19.22
C SER A 277 4.54 15.58 -19.25
N ILE A 278 3.40 16.12 -18.81
CA ILE A 278 3.18 17.57 -18.70
C ILE A 278 4.11 18.17 -17.64
N MET A 279 4.32 17.50 -16.51
CA MET A 279 5.28 17.92 -15.48
C MET A 279 6.70 18.04 -16.06
N PHE A 280 7.15 17.07 -16.87
CA PHE A 280 8.45 17.13 -17.52
C PHE A 280 8.54 18.26 -18.54
N LEU A 281 7.52 18.48 -19.36
CA LEU A 281 7.48 19.60 -20.32
C LEU A 281 7.55 20.98 -19.62
N ILE A 282 6.86 21.13 -18.49
CA ILE A 282 6.93 22.34 -17.65
C ILE A 282 8.33 22.52 -17.06
N GLY A 283 8.92 21.43 -16.56
CA GLY A 283 10.27 21.42 -15.99
C GLY A 283 11.31 21.91 -16.99
N HIS A 284 11.29 21.34 -18.20
CA HIS A 284 12.21 21.67 -19.28
C HIS A 284 12.07 23.13 -19.75
N THR A 285 10.85 23.66 -19.84
CA THR A 285 10.63 25.04 -20.36
C THR A 285 11.02 26.15 -19.40
N THR A 286 11.14 25.86 -18.09
CA THR A 286 11.31 26.91 -17.07
C THR A 286 12.62 26.83 -16.27
N ARG A 287 13.43 25.77 -16.43
CA ARG A 287 14.66 25.56 -15.66
C ARG A 287 15.86 25.22 -16.54
N SER A 288 17.05 25.40 -15.98
CA SER A 288 18.31 24.93 -16.60
C SER A 288 18.41 23.41 -16.45
N ASP A 289 18.99 22.72 -17.46
CA ASP A 289 19.22 21.27 -17.50
C ASP A 289 19.73 20.66 -16.17
N LYS A 290 20.55 21.41 -15.42
CA LYS A 290 21.10 20.97 -14.11
C LYS A 290 20.07 20.83 -12.99
N GLU A 291 18.95 21.54 -13.04
CA GLU A 291 17.85 21.40 -12.07
C GLU A 291 16.84 20.33 -12.48
N GLU A 292 16.66 20.11 -13.79
CA GLU A 292 15.84 19.03 -14.34
C GLU A 292 16.44 17.65 -14.03
N ILE A 293 17.76 17.49 -14.22
CA ILE A 293 18.50 16.28 -13.84
C ILE A 293 18.32 15.97 -12.36
N LYS A 294 18.32 16.99 -11.49
CA LYS A 294 18.11 16.79 -10.04
C LYS A 294 16.71 16.27 -9.70
N ILE A 295 15.67 16.70 -10.41
CA ILE A 295 14.29 16.23 -10.21
C ILE A 295 14.19 14.74 -10.56
N LEU A 296 14.76 14.35 -11.69
CA LEU A 296 14.82 12.94 -12.12
C LEU A 296 15.68 12.09 -11.17
N GLU A 297 16.76 12.65 -10.60
CA GLU A 297 17.57 11.94 -9.61
C GLU A 297 16.90 11.76 -8.25
N TYR A 298 16.03 12.69 -7.81
CA TYR A 298 15.24 12.52 -6.58
C TYR A 298 14.28 11.34 -6.67
N ILE A 299 13.64 11.15 -7.82
CA ILE A 299 12.75 10.01 -8.11
C ILE A 299 13.55 8.71 -8.10
N ARG A 300 14.77 8.72 -8.66
CA ARG A 300 15.61 7.52 -8.81
C ARG A 300 16.01 6.88 -7.47
N GLN A 301 16.18 7.65 -6.41
CA GLN A 301 16.78 7.11 -5.17
C GLN A 301 15.79 6.64 -4.10
N VAL A 302 14.58 7.22 -4.02
CA VAL A 302 13.66 6.92 -2.90
C VAL A 302 12.55 5.94 -3.28
N GLU A 303 12.12 5.93 -4.54
CA GLU A 303 10.93 5.18 -4.96
C GLU A 303 11.23 3.85 -5.68
N TYR A 304 12.47 3.68 -6.19
CA TYR A 304 12.86 2.44 -6.88
C TYR A 304 12.84 1.21 -5.96
N ASP A 305 13.26 1.37 -4.70
CA ASP A 305 13.21 0.26 -3.73
C ASP A 305 11.77 -0.21 -3.50
N THR A 306 10.82 0.72 -3.35
CA THR A 306 9.38 0.42 -3.21
C THR A 306 8.84 -0.29 -4.45
N LEU A 307 9.18 0.21 -5.64
CA LEU A 307 8.75 -0.37 -6.91
C LEU A 307 9.31 -1.78 -7.15
N LEU A 308 10.59 -2.01 -6.82
CA LEU A 308 11.23 -3.32 -6.93
C LEU A 308 10.68 -4.31 -5.91
N PHE A 309 10.32 -3.84 -4.71
CA PHE A 309 9.65 -4.63 -3.69
C PHE A 309 8.28 -5.13 -4.18
N PHE A 310 7.47 -4.28 -4.79
CA PHE A 310 6.18 -4.70 -5.36
C PHE A 310 6.34 -5.68 -6.53
N LEU A 311 7.29 -5.43 -7.43
CA LEU A 311 7.65 -6.38 -8.48
C LEU A 311 8.00 -7.75 -7.88
N GLY A 312 8.87 -7.80 -6.87
CA GLY A 312 9.27 -9.06 -6.22
C GLY A 312 8.11 -9.81 -5.57
N ILE A 313 7.25 -9.12 -4.80
CA ILE A 313 6.07 -9.74 -4.18
C ILE A 313 5.09 -10.26 -5.22
N LEU A 314 4.76 -9.46 -6.23
CA LEU A 314 3.77 -9.87 -7.23
C LEU A 314 4.29 -11.02 -8.11
N LEU A 315 5.61 -11.10 -8.34
CA LEU A 315 6.21 -12.30 -8.93
C LEU A 315 6.04 -13.53 -8.04
N LEU A 316 6.32 -13.42 -6.74
CA LEU A 316 6.15 -14.52 -5.79
C LEU A 316 4.71 -15.00 -5.70
N VAL A 317 3.76 -14.07 -5.55
CA VAL A 317 2.34 -14.40 -5.43
C VAL A 317 1.79 -14.96 -6.74
N GLY A 318 2.17 -14.38 -7.89
CA GLY A 318 1.82 -14.94 -9.20
C GLY A 318 2.31 -16.37 -9.36
N MET A 319 3.53 -16.68 -8.89
CA MET A 319 4.01 -18.06 -8.85
C MET A 319 3.18 -18.95 -7.92
N LEU A 320 2.81 -18.49 -6.73
CA LEU A 320 1.99 -19.26 -5.79
C LEU A 320 0.60 -19.59 -6.35
N LYS A 321 0.02 -18.66 -7.13
CA LYS A 321 -1.21 -18.90 -7.91
C LYS A 321 -0.99 -20.04 -8.89
N GLU A 322 0.12 -20.00 -9.62
CA GLU A 322 0.42 -20.96 -10.68
C GLU A 322 0.64 -22.40 -10.24
N ILE A 323 1.10 -22.59 -9.00
CA ILE A 323 1.22 -23.91 -8.40
C ILE A 323 -0.02 -24.33 -7.59
N GLY A 324 -1.12 -23.55 -7.63
CA GLY A 324 -2.38 -23.83 -6.93
C GLY A 324 -2.29 -23.71 -5.40
N THR A 325 -1.23 -23.12 -4.85
CA THR A 325 -1.08 -22.98 -3.38
C THR A 325 -2.11 -22.00 -2.82
N LEU A 326 -2.51 -20.99 -3.61
CA LEU A 326 -3.50 -20.01 -3.19
C LEU A 326 -4.92 -20.58 -3.13
N ASP A 327 -5.21 -21.73 -3.75
CA ASP A 327 -6.53 -22.39 -3.66
C ASP A 327 -6.87 -22.74 -2.21
N MET A 328 -5.86 -23.09 -1.40
CA MET A 328 -6.03 -23.32 0.05
C MET A 328 -6.43 -22.05 0.80
N LEU A 329 -5.95 -20.88 0.36
CA LEU A 329 -6.35 -19.59 0.93
C LEU A 329 -7.80 -19.29 0.59
N THR A 330 -8.22 -19.55 -0.65
CA THR A 330 -9.61 -19.40 -1.12
C THR A 330 -10.55 -20.33 -0.35
N GLU A 331 -10.16 -21.60 -0.19
CA GLU A 331 -10.93 -22.58 0.56
C GLU A 331 -11.09 -22.15 2.02
N ALA A 332 -10.00 -21.73 2.68
CA ALA A 332 -10.04 -21.19 4.03
C ALA A 332 -10.95 -19.96 4.15
N TYR A 333 -10.95 -19.08 3.14
CA TYR A 333 -11.84 -17.92 3.07
C TYR A 333 -13.32 -18.31 3.00
N SER A 334 -13.63 -19.36 2.24
CA SER A 334 -14.99 -19.85 2.00
C SER A 334 -15.62 -20.59 3.19
N LEU A 335 -14.81 -21.02 4.17
CA LEU A 335 -15.30 -21.71 5.37
C LEU A 335 -16.09 -20.81 6.33
N PHE A 336 -15.92 -19.49 6.22
CA PHE A 336 -16.53 -18.52 7.13
C PHE A 336 -17.33 -17.47 6.35
N ASN A 337 -18.17 -16.71 7.07
CA ASN A 337 -18.84 -15.56 6.48
C ASN A 337 -17.78 -14.56 5.95
N PRO A 338 -17.88 -14.10 4.69
CA PRO A 338 -16.89 -13.19 4.11
C PRO A 338 -16.62 -11.94 4.94
N ASN A 339 -17.62 -11.37 5.62
CA ASN A 339 -17.42 -10.22 6.50
C ASN A 339 -16.55 -10.55 7.72
N ILE A 340 -16.58 -11.79 8.21
CA ILE A 340 -15.71 -12.23 9.31
C ILE A 340 -14.31 -12.51 8.76
N SER A 341 -14.22 -13.21 7.62
CA SER A 341 -12.95 -13.49 6.93
C SER A 341 -12.19 -12.19 6.67
N ASN A 342 -12.84 -11.20 6.06
CA ASN A 342 -12.29 -9.87 5.79
C ASN A 342 -11.78 -9.17 7.06
N PHE A 343 -12.56 -9.22 8.16
CA PHE A 343 -12.15 -8.61 9.43
C PHE A 343 -10.88 -9.25 10.00
N VAL A 344 -10.83 -10.58 10.03
CA VAL A 344 -9.70 -11.37 10.55
C VAL A 344 -8.47 -11.19 9.67
N THR A 345 -8.66 -11.17 8.35
CA THR A 345 -7.60 -10.89 7.38
C THR A 345 -7.01 -9.50 7.58
N GLY A 346 -7.84 -8.48 7.81
CA GLY A 346 -7.34 -7.15 8.15
C GLY A 346 -6.51 -7.13 9.44
N VAL A 347 -6.92 -7.90 10.47
CA VAL A 347 -6.09 -8.07 11.67
C VAL A 347 -4.77 -8.78 11.34
N GLY A 348 -4.80 -9.80 10.49
CA GLY A 348 -3.61 -10.51 9.99
C GLY A 348 -2.67 -9.62 9.18
N SER A 349 -3.18 -8.58 8.51
CA SER A 349 -2.38 -7.59 7.79
C SER A 349 -1.35 -6.91 8.68
N ALA A 350 -1.61 -6.80 9.98
CA ALA A 350 -0.68 -6.23 10.94
C ALA A 350 0.62 -7.04 11.11
N LEU A 351 0.63 -8.32 10.70
CA LEU A 351 1.76 -9.24 10.84
C LEU A 351 2.57 -9.40 9.54
N ILE A 352 1.90 -9.32 8.38
CA ILE A 352 2.46 -9.72 7.07
C ILE A 352 2.78 -8.50 6.18
N ASP A 353 2.31 -7.31 6.55
CA ASP A 353 2.17 -6.12 5.69
C ASP A 353 0.93 -6.21 4.78
N ASN A 354 0.36 -5.06 4.43
CA ASN A 354 -0.90 -4.99 3.69
C ASN A 354 -0.73 -5.35 2.21
N VAL A 355 0.42 -5.05 1.59
CA VAL A 355 0.67 -5.33 0.17
C VAL A 355 0.80 -6.82 -0.16
N PRO A 356 1.68 -7.62 0.49
CA PRO A 356 1.75 -9.06 0.21
C PRO A 356 0.43 -9.79 0.47
N LEU A 357 -0.29 -9.40 1.54
CA LEU A 357 -1.57 -10.00 1.88
C LEU A 357 -2.65 -9.69 0.82
N THR A 358 -2.75 -8.43 0.39
CA THR A 358 -3.70 -8.03 -0.68
C THR A 358 -3.38 -8.75 -1.99
N ALA A 359 -2.10 -8.83 -2.36
CA ALA A 359 -1.66 -9.56 -3.54
C ALA A 359 -2.14 -11.02 -3.51
N ALA A 360 -1.91 -11.70 -2.40
CA ALA A 360 -2.30 -13.11 -2.22
C ALA A 360 -3.81 -13.31 -2.33
N LEU A 361 -4.61 -12.43 -1.74
CA LEU A 361 -6.07 -12.53 -1.78
C LEU A 361 -6.63 -12.25 -3.17
N LEU A 362 -6.11 -11.25 -3.88
CA LEU A 362 -6.54 -10.99 -5.26
C LEU A 362 -6.24 -12.17 -6.18
N LYS A 363 -5.07 -12.80 -6.00
CA LYS A 363 -4.67 -13.97 -6.79
C LYS A 363 -5.39 -15.26 -6.36
N ALA A 364 -5.90 -15.31 -5.13
CA ALA A 364 -6.75 -16.39 -4.63
C ALA A 364 -8.20 -16.29 -5.14
N GLU A 365 -8.62 -15.13 -5.66
CA GLU A 365 -9.95 -14.91 -6.27
C GLU A 365 -11.13 -15.38 -5.38
N PRO A 366 -11.25 -14.90 -4.12
CA PRO A 366 -12.39 -15.24 -3.27
C PRO A 366 -13.69 -14.69 -3.88
N VAL A 367 -14.78 -15.43 -3.70
CA VAL A 367 -16.11 -15.01 -4.15
C VAL A 367 -16.67 -13.98 -3.16
N LEU A 368 -16.55 -12.70 -3.51
CA LEU A 368 -17.02 -11.56 -2.70
C LEU A 368 -17.93 -10.65 -3.53
N ASN A 369 -18.99 -10.12 -2.91
CA ASN A 369 -19.80 -9.04 -3.48
C ASN A 369 -19.16 -7.67 -3.25
N THR A 370 -19.73 -6.60 -3.84
CA THR A 370 -19.19 -5.23 -3.70
C THR A 370 -19.06 -4.79 -2.23
N PRO A 371 -20.07 -4.96 -1.35
CA PRO A 371 -19.91 -4.67 0.07
C PRO A 371 -18.76 -5.40 0.77
N GLU A 372 -18.56 -6.66 0.43
CA GLU A 372 -17.47 -7.48 0.97
C GLU A 372 -16.11 -7.01 0.42
N TRP A 373 -15.99 -6.64 -0.85
CA TRP A 373 -14.76 -6.04 -1.39
C TRP A 373 -14.42 -4.69 -0.74
N LEU A 374 -15.41 -3.85 -0.49
CA LEU A 374 -15.23 -2.60 0.26
C LEU A 374 -14.80 -2.88 1.71
N GLY A 375 -15.41 -3.89 2.34
CA GLY A 375 -15.01 -4.39 3.65
C GLY A 375 -13.55 -4.85 3.66
N LEU A 376 -13.13 -5.66 2.70
CA LEU A 376 -11.75 -6.13 2.56
C LEU A 376 -10.76 -5.00 2.33
N THR A 377 -11.13 -4.04 1.46
CA THR A 377 -10.31 -2.86 1.16
C THR A 377 -10.03 -2.05 2.42
N TYR A 378 -11.08 -1.77 3.20
CA TYR A 378 -10.91 -1.10 4.50
C TYR A 378 -10.11 -1.96 5.48
N SER A 379 -10.43 -3.26 5.59
CA SER A 379 -9.87 -4.11 6.63
C SER A 379 -8.36 -4.31 6.45
N VAL A 380 -7.90 -4.62 5.24
CA VAL A 380 -6.48 -4.82 4.94
C VAL A 380 -5.73 -3.49 4.93
N GLY A 381 -6.32 -2.44 4.33
CA GLY A 381 -5.69 -1.11 4.30
C GLY A 381 -5.46 -0.52 5.69
N VAL A 382 -6.47 -0.53 6.56
CA VAL A 382 -6.38 0.04 7.92
C VAL A 382 -5.76 -0.93 8.93
N GLY A 383 -5.95 -2.23 8.73
CA GLY A 383 -5.48 -3.28 9.64
C GLY A 383 -3.97 -3.29 9.85
N GLY A 384 -3.19 -2.87 8.84
CA GLY A 384 -1.75 -2.66 8.94
C GLY A 384 -1.31 -1.64 10.01
N SER A 385 -2.23 -0.82 10.53
CA SER A 385 -1.95 0.09 11.66
C SER A 385 -2.04 -0.58 13.03
N LEU A 386 -2.54 -1.80 13.16
CA LEU A 386 -2.70 -2.42 14.48
C LEU A 386 -1.36 -2.74 15.15
N LEU A 387 -0.35 -3.10 14.36
CA LEU A 387 1.04 -3.21 14.80
C LEU A 387 1.91 -2.28 13.97
N VAL A 388 2.93 -1.70 14.58
CA VAL A 388 3.80 -0.71 13.90
C VAL A 388 4.60 -1.30 12.73
N ILE A 389 4.82 -2.60 12.70
CA ILE A 389 5.50 -3.29 11.59
C ILE A 389 4.54 -3.70 10.48
N GLY A 390 3.22 -3.55 10.69
CA GLY A 390 2.18 -4.03 9.78
C GLY A 390 1.94 -3.14 8.57
N SER A 391 2.68 -2.04 8.43
CA SER A 391 2.61 -1.15 7.27
C SER A 391 3.92 -0.38 7.07
N ALA A 392 4.19 0.01 5.83
CA ALA A 392 5.32 0.88 5.49
C ALA A 392 5.31 2.20 6.28
N ALA A 393 4.12 2.77 6.51
CA ALA A 393 3.94 3.97 7.35
C ALA A 393 4.51 3.77 8.77
N GLY A 394 4.22 2.64 9.40
CA GLY A 394 4.70 2.35 10.75
C GLY A 394 6.22 2.16 10.83
N ILE A 395 6.81 1.43 9.88
CA ILE A 395 8.28 1.24 9.78
C ILE A 395 8.99 2.59 9.60
N VAL A 396 8.49 3.41 8.67
CA VAL A 396 9.03 4.76 8.41
C VAL A 396 8.92 5.63 9.66
N ALA A 397 7.79 5.57 10.37
CA ALA A 397 7.60 6.33 11.59
C ALA A 397 8.58 5.92 12.70
N MET A 398 8.86 4.62 12.87
CA MET A 398 9.88 4.16 13.84
C MET A 398 11.27 4.67 13.48
N SER A 399 11.61 4.73 12.19
CA SER A 399 12.91 5.25 11.73
C SER A 399 13.10 6.75 12.00
N LYS A 400 12.01 7.52 12.06
CA LYS A 400 12.03 8.98 12.23
C LYS A 400 11.76 9.45 13.66
N VAL A 401 11.01 8.66 14.44
CA VAL A 401 10.62 9.01 15.81
C VAL A 401 11.33 8.08 16.79
N LYS A 402 12.44 8.55 17.37
CA LYS A 402 13.28 7.77 18.29
C LYS A 402 12.51 7.15 19.46
N GLU A 403 11.44 7.81 19.91
CA GLU A 403 10.61 7.37 21.03
C GLU A 403 9.57 6.30 20.64
N LEU A 404 9.40 6.03 19.34
CA LEU A 404 8.47 5.06 18.79
C LEU A 404 9.20 3.75 18.48
N THR A 405 9.10 2.80 19.40
CA THR A 405 9.55 1.41 19.21
C THR A 405 8.36 0.46 19.15
N PHE A 406 8.56 -0.76 18.64
CA PHE A 406 7.57 -1.84 18.65
C PHE A 406 6.89 -2.00 20.02
N VAL A 407 7.69 -2.16 21.08
CA VAL A 407 7.16 -2.32 22.45
C VAL A 407 6.39 -1.09 22.92
N SER A 408 6.85 0.12 22.58
CA SER A 408 6.16 1.35 22.93
C SER A 408 4.81 1.51 22.23
N TYR A 409 4.68 0.91 21.03
CA TYR A 409 3.48 0.94 20.20
C TYR A 409 2.38 0.01 20.75
N LEU A 410 2.77 -1.14 21.31
CA LEU A 410 1.83 -2.16 21.83
C LEU A 410 0.80 -1.59 22.82
N LYS A 411 1.18 -0.56 23.59
CA LYS A 411 0.28 0.14 24.51
C LYS A 411 -0.96 0.74 23.84
N TYR A 412 -0.89 1.06 22.55
CA TYR A 412 -1.97 1.70 21.79
C TYR A 412 -2.85 0.70 21.03
N VAL A 413 -2.43 -0.57 20.93
CA VAL A 413 -3.16 -1.63 20.20
C VAL A 413 -4.64 -1.71 20.61
N PRO A 414 -5.04 -1.65 21.90
CA PRO A 414 -6.45 -1.72 22.25
C PRO A 414 -7.28 -0.56 21.68
N ALA A 415 -6.73 0.65 21.66
CA ALA A 415 -7.40 1.81 21.09
C ALA A 415 -7.45 1.74 19.55
N LEU A 416 -6.37 1.29 18.92
CA LEU A 416 -6.30 1.09 17.48
C LEU A 416 -7.29 0.01 17.02
N PHE A 417 -7.35 -1.11 17.73
CA PHE A 417 -8.28 -2.21 17.45
C PHE A 417 -9.74 -1.77 17.59
N LEU A 418 -10.07 -0.96 18.61
CA LEU A 418 -11.39 -0.37 18.75
C LEU A 418 -11.73 0.53 17.55
N CYS A 419 -10.84 1.44 17.16
CA CYS A 419 -11.09 2.37 16.06
C CYS A 419 -11.19 1.66 14.72
N TYR A 420 -10.32 0.67 14.48
CA TYR A 420 -10.37 -0.25 13.35
C TYR A 420 -11.74 -0.95 13.27
N SER A 421 -12.20 -1.54 14.38
CA SER A 421 -13.47 -2.26 14.44
C SER A 421 -14.68 -1.37 14.19
N VAL A 422 -14.67 -0.15 14.75
CA VAL A 422 -15.75 0.83 14.54
C VAL A 422 -15.81 1.26 13.07
N GLY A 423 -14.67 1.60 12.47
CA GLY A 423 -14.66 1.97 11.05
C GLY A 423 -15.03 0.79 10.14
N TYR A 424 -14.59 -0.43 10.45
CA TYR A 424 -14.98 -1.63 9.69
C TYR A 424 -16.49 -1.90 9.76
N ALA A 425 -17.08 -1.82 10.96
CA ALA A 425 -18.52 -1.97 11.12
C ALA A 425 -19.30 -0.89 10.35
N LEU A 426 -18.81 0.36 10.34
CA LEU A 426 -19.41 1.45 9.59
C LEU A 426 -19.23 1.26 8.07
N THR A 427 -18.10 0.73 7.62
CA THR A 427 -17.88 0.34 6.23
C THR A 427 -18.93 -0.66 5.78
N LEU A 428 -19.12 -1.76 6.52
CA LEU A 428 -20.15 -2.75 6.18
C LEU A 428 -21.55 -2.13 6.21
N PHE A 429 -21.87 -1.36 7.25
CA PHE A 429 -23.17 -0.69 7.34
C PHE A 429 -23.44 0.16 6.10
N LEU A 430 -22.54 1.05 5.72
CA LEU A 430 -22.74 1.88 4.53
C LEU A 430 -22.76 1.04 3.26
N ALA A 431 -21.81 0.13 3.09
CA ALA A 431 -21.69 -0.68 1.90
C ALA A 431 -22.96 -1.51 1.62
N TYR A 432 -23.51 -2.17 2.65
CA TYR A 432 -24.76 -2.93 2.50
C TYR A 432 -26.00 -2.04 2.30
N ASN A 433 -25.99 -0.76 2.70
CA ASN A 433 -27.13 0.13 2.47
C ASN A 433 -27.12 0.76 1.07
N PHE A 434 -25.95 0.92 0.46
CA PHE A 434 -25.82 1.59 -0.83
C PHE A 434 -25.55 0.64 -2.01
N PHE A 435 -24.98 -0.55 -1.76
CA PHE A 435 -24.48 -1.46 -2.81
C PHE A 435 -24.90 -2.94 -2.63
N ALA A 436 -25.84 -3.26 -1.73
CA ALA A 436 -26.37 -4.62 -1.58
C ALA A 436 -27.53 -4.94 -2.51
#